data_AF-A0A6C0LIK0-F1
#
_entry.id   AF-A0A6C0LIK0-F1
#
_cell.length_a   1.000
_cell.length_b   1.000
_cell.length_c   1.000
_cell.angle_alpha   90.00
_cell.angle_beta   90.00
_cell.angle_gamma   90.00
#
_symmetry.space_group_name_H-M   'P 1'
#
loop_
_entity.id
_entity.type
_entity.pdbx_description
1 polymer ?
#
loop_
_entity_poly.entity_id
_entity_poly.type
_entity_poly.pdbx_seq_one_letter_code
_entity_poly.pdbx_strand_id
1 'polypeptide(L)'
;MKSTLPSICIPRVFSNITKKDVVDAFEKILGRNCIDRIDMIYKRDGINGYQRVFVHFKKINQSDNYDIMIDRFTNEQDVKVVYSEPWFWKCSVSRVAKPTRY
;
A
#
# COMPACT_ATOMS: atom_id res chain seq x y z
N MET A 1 -16.16 -6.24 15.78
CA MET A 1 -16.11 -5.13 14.78
C MET A 1 -15.48 -5.68 13.51
N LYS A 2 -16.04 -5.42 12.31
CA LYS A 2 -15.35 -5.77 11.07
C LYS A 2 -14.12 -4.87 10.96
N SER A 3 -12.93 -5.40 11.24
CA SER A 3 -11.67 -4.67 11.07
C SER A 3 -11.55 -4.23 9.62
N THR A 4 -10.92 -3.10 9.37
CA THR A 4 -10.54 -2.64 8.03
C THR A 4 -9.03 -2.53 8.04
N LEU A 5 -8.35 -2.88 6.95
CA LEU A 5 -6.90 -2.69 6.89
C LEU A 5 -6.56 -1.22 7.16
N PRO A 6 -5.52 -0.96 7.98
CA PRO A 6 -5.06 0.39 8.19
C PRO A 6 -4.53 0.98 6.89
N SER A 7 -4.41 2.31 6.84
CA SER A 7 -3.64 2.93 5.76
C SER A 7 -2.18 2.53 5.88
N ILE A 8 -1.52 2.28 4.75
CA ILE A 8 -0.11 1.85 4.73
C ILE A 8 0.77 2.86 4.00
N CYS A 9 2.06 2.78 4.27
CA CYS A 9 3.11 3.53 3.61
C CYS A 9 4.05 2.56 2.87
N ILE A 10 4.40 2.92 1.65
CA ILE A 10 5.50 2.36 0.88
C ILE A 10 6.56 3.46 0.79
N PRO A 11 7.65 3.38 1.59
CA PRO A 11 8.56 4.51 1.79
C PRO A 11 9.30 4.96 0.53
N ARG A 12 9.64 4.00 -0.34
CA ARG A 12 10.42 4.22 -1.55
C ARG A 12 9.90 3.32 -2.68
N VAL A 13 9.40 3.98 -3.71
CA VAL A 13 8.93 3.39 -4.96
C VAL A 13 9.65 4.08 -6.11
N PHE A 14 10.02 3.35 -7.17
CA PHE A 14 10.62 3.97 -8.34
C PHE A 14 9.69 5.04 -8.94
N SER A 15 10.26 6.12 -9.46
CA SER A 15 9.49 7.28 -9.92
C SER A 15 8.66 7.02 -11.18
N ASN A 16 8.92 5.93 -11.91
CA ASN A 16 8.13 5.49 -13.05
C ASN A 16 6.90 4.64 -12.65
N ILE A 17 6.81 4.17 -11.40
CA ILE A 17 5.65 3.42 -10.94
C ILE A 17 4.44 4.36 -10.92
N THR A 18 3.35 3.88 -11.50
CA THR A 18 2.10 4.60 -11.60
C THR A 18 1.14 4.18 -10.49
N LYS A 19 0.10 4.99 -10.30
CA LYS A 19 -1.01 4.62 -9.42
C LYS A 19 -1.67 3.31 -9.85
N LYS A 20 -1.72 3.02 -11.15
CA LYS A 20 -2.30 1.79 -11.70
C LYS A 20 -1.46 0.57 -11.29
N ASP A 21 -0.14 0.64 -11.36
CA ASP A 21 0.72 -0.47 -10.94
C ASP A 21 0.52 -0.83 -9.46
N VAL A 22 0.34 0.19 -8.61
CA VAL A 22 0.02 0.00 -7.19
C VAL A 22 -1.35 -0.65 -7.04
N VAL A 23 -2.40 -0.16 -7.72
CA VAL A 23 -3.73 -0.78 -7.69
C VAL A 23 -3.66 -2.25 -8.12
N ASP A 24 -3.05 -2.53 -9.27
CA ASP A 24 -2.99 -3.87 -9.85
C ASP A 24 -2.27 -4.84 -8.92
N ALA A 25 -1.19 -4.41 -8.24
CA ALA A 25 -0.47 -5.24 -7.28
C ALA A 25 -1.32 -5.62 -6.05
N PHE A 26 -2.04 -4.65 -5.45
CA PHE A 26 -2.88 -4.93 -4.28
C PHE A 26 -4.16 -5.69 -4.65
N GLU A 27 -4.78 -5.40 -5.79
CA GLU A 27 -5.99 -6.12 -6.23
C GLU A 27 -5.70 -7.58 -6.57
N LYS A 28 -4.48 -7.91 -7.00
CA LYS A 28 -4.05 -9.30 -7.21
C LYS A 28 -4.04 -10.12 -5.92
N ILE A 29 -3.80 -9.47 -4.77
CA ILE A 29 -3.61 -10.12 -3.46
C ILE A 29 -4.91 -10.08 -2.64
N LEU A 30 -5.56 -8.92 -2.59
CA LEU A 30 -6.70 -8.63 -1.73
C LEU A 30 -8.05 -8.69 -2.47
N GLY A 31 -8.03 -8.87 -3.79
CA GLY A 31 -9.21 -8.86 -4.64
C GLY A 31 -9.51 -7.50 -5.25
N ARG A 32 -10.36 -7.50 -6.29
CA ARG A 32 -10.74 -6.31 -7.06
C ARG A 32 -11.39 -5.24 -6.19
N ASN A 33 -11.17 -3.98 -6.56
CA ASN A 33 -11.76 -2.80 -5.93
C ASN A 33 -11.44 -2.68 -4.42
N CYS A 34 -10.27 -3.17 -3.99
CA CYS A 34 -9.84 -3.11 -2.59
C CYS A 34 -9.29 -1.73 -2.18
N ILE A 35 -8.93 -0.89 -3.15
CA ILE A 35 -8.31 0.41 -2.93
C ILE A 35 -9.38 1.52 -2.89
N ASP A 36 -9.33 2.35 -1.84
CA ASP A 36 -10.13 3.57 -1.71
C ASP A 36 -9.39 4.77 -2.31
N ARG A 37 -8.11 4.93 -1.95
CA ARG A 37 -7.29 6.06 -2.37
C ARG A 37 -5.82 5.68 -2.36
N ILE A 38 -5.06 6.29 -3.26
CA ILE A 38 -3.60 6.27 -3.25
C ILE A 38 -3.12 7.71 -3.34
N ASP A 39 -2.22 8.06 -2.42
CA ASP A 39 -1.49 9.33 -2.44
C ASP A 39 -0.03 9.04 -2.79
N MET A 40 0.46 9.63 -3.88
CA MET A 40 1.83 9.46 -4.35
C MET A 40 2.55 10.80 -4.19
N ILE A 41 3.59 10.81 -3.36
CA ILE A 41 4.38 12.01 -3.06
C ILE A 41 5.76 11.83 -3.69
N TYR A 42 6.02 12.57 -4.76
CA TYR A 42 7.33 12.60 -5.37
C TYR A 42 8.37 13.24 -4.42
N LYS A 43 9.55 12.64 -4.36
CA LYS A 43 10.72 13.11 -3.63
C LYS A 43 11.88 13.18 -4.60
N ARG A 44 12.47 14.37 -4.73
CA ARG A 44 13.68 14.57 -5.51
C ARG A 44 14.85 13.89 -4.78
N ASP A 45 15.61 13.10 -5.50
CA ASP A 45 16.74 12.32 -4.99
C ASP A 45 17.71 12.08 -6.16
N GLY A 46 18.80 12.85 -6.23
CA GLY A 46 19.70 12.84 -7.39
C GLY A 46 18.97 13.09 -8.72
N ILE A 47 19.46 12.43 -9.78
CA ILE A 47 18.87 12.46 -11.14
C ILE A 47 17.55 11.68 -11.17
N ASN A 48 17.49 10.58 -10.42
CA ASN A 48 16.35 9.67 -10.40
C ASN A 48 15.64 9.77 -9.05
N GLY A 49 14.69 10.71 -8.94
CA GLY A 49 13.83 10.82 -7.77
C GLY A 49 13.03 9.53 -7.50
N TYR A 50 12.40 9.47 -6.34
CA TYR A 50 11.54 8.37 -5.93
C TYR A 50 10.17 8.88 -5.51
N GLN A 51 9.23 7.98 -5.30
CA GLN A 51 7.92 8.30 -4.75
C GLN A 51 7.75 7.62 -3.40
N ARG A 52 7.14 8.34 -2.46
CA ARG A 52 6.54 7.75 -1.26
C ARG A 52 5.06 7.56 -1.54
N VAL A 53 4.55 6.36 -1.32
CA VAL A 53 3.16 6.03 -1.65
C VAL A 53 2.41 5.69 -0.37
N PHE A 54 1.23 6.27 -0.21
CA PHE A 54 0.28 5.90 0.82
C PHE A 54 -0.93 5.23 0.18
N VAL A 55 -1.33 4.09 0.74
CA VAL A 55 -2.45 3.30 0.23
C VAL A 55 -3.52 3.24 1.30
N HIS A 56 -4.74 3.57 0.91
CA HIS A 56 -5.92 3.54 1.76
C HIS A 56 -6.89 2.51 1.21
N PHE A 57 -7.30 1.56 2.04
CA PHE A 57 -8.16 0.46 1.62
C PHE A 57 -9.64 0.77 1.85
N LYS A 58 -10.48 0.20 1.00
CA LYS A 58 -11.92 0.09 1.27
C LYS A 58 -12.14 -1.00 2.30
N LYS A 59 -13.39 -1.07 2.79
CA LYS A 59 -13.86 -2.27 3.46
C LYS A 59 -13.89 -3.41 2.44
N ILE A 60 -13.10 -4.44 2.69
CA ILE A 60 -12.98 -5.62 1.83
C ILE A 60 -13.50 -6.86 2.55
N ASN A 61 -13.88 -7.88 1.78
CA ASN A 61 -14.25 -9.17 2.33
C ASN A 61 -13.00 -9.89 2.86
N GLN A 62 -13.19 -10.71 3.90
CA GLN A 62 -12.09 -11.51 4.44
C GLN A 62 -11.60 -12.54 3.42
N SER A 63 -10.30 -12.80 3.47
CA SER A 63 -9.56 -13.81 2.73
C SER A 63 -8.30 -14.14 3.51
N ASP A 64 -7.65 -15.26 3.21
CA ASP A 64 -6.42 -15.65 3.91
C ASP A 64 -5.33 -14.57 3.83
N ASN A 65 -5.16 -13.95 2.65
CA ASN A 65 -4.23 -12.84 2.46
C ASN A 65 -4.60 -11.61 3.30
N TYR A 66 -5.90 -11.30 3.41
CA TYR A 66 -6.38 -10.22 4.26
C TYR A 66 -6.04 -10.48 5.73
N ASP A 67 -6.32 -11.70 6.22
CA ASP A 67 -6.11 -12.09 7.61
C ASP A 67 -4.61 -12.11 7.96
N ILE A 68 -3.74 -12.53 7.02
CA ILE A 68 -2.29 -12.43 7.17
C ILE A 68 -1.85 -10.96 7.26
N MET A 69 -2.37 -10.10 6.39
CA MET A 69 -1.97 -8.68 6.35
C MET A 69 -2.39 -7.93 7.61
N ILE A 70 -3.63 -8.15 8.08
CA ILE A 70 -4.13 -7.50 9.29
C ILE A 70 -3.36 -7.96 10.54
N ASP A 71 -3.03 -9.26 10.64
CA ASP A 71 -2.22 -9.79 11.75
C ASP A 71 -0.82 -9.14 11.77
N ARG A 72 -0.13 -9.13 10.62
CA ARG A 72 1.19 -8.49 10.48
C ARG A 72 1.16 -7.03 10.90
N PHE A 73 0.18 -6.27 10.40
CA PHE A 73 0.06 -4.85 10.72
C PHE A 73 -0.32 -4.59 12.18
N THR A 74 -1.15 -5.45 12.79
CA THR A 74 -1.50 -5.35 14.21
C THR A 74 -0.28 -5.58 15.10
N ASN A 75 0.63 -6.45 14.67
CA ASN A 75 1.90 -6.73 15.36
C ASN A 75 3.05 -5.78 14.96
N GLU A 76 2.74 -4.63 14.34
CA GLU A 76 3.73 -3.65 13.84
C GLU A 76 4.79 -4.23 12.90
N GLN A 77 4.45 -5.30 12.18
CA GLN A 77 5.33 -5.93 11.21
C GLN A 77 5.07 -5.40 9.79
N ASP A 78 6.13 -5.43 8.99
CA ASP A 78 6.05 -5.07 7.58
C ASP A 78 5.60 -6.24 6.72
N VAL A 79 4.85 -5.95 5.67
CA VAL A 79 4.43 -6.91 4.64
C VAL A 79 5.20 -6.66 3.34
N LYS A 80 5.62 -7.72 2.66
CA LYS A 80 6.21 -7.63 1.32
C LYS A 80 5.13 -7.87 0.27
N VAL A 81 4.93 -6.90 -0.62
CA VAL A 81 4.02 -7.01 -1.76
C VAL A 81 4.85 -7.15 -3.03
N VAL A 82 4.83 -8.34 -3.63
CA VAL A 82 5.54 -8.62 -4.89
C VAL A 82 4.71 -8.05 -6.05
N TYR A 83 5.24 -7.06 -6.75
CA TYR A 83 4.57 -6.45 -7.92
C TYR A 83 5.12 -6.98 -9.25
N SER A 84 6.38 -7.40 -9.28
CA SER A 84 7.01 -8.04 -10.43
C SER A 84 8.23 -8.82 -9.97
N GLU A 85 8.15 -10.15 -9.84
CA GLU A 85 9.26 -11.00 -9.37
C GLU A 85 10.60 -10.64 -10.06
N PRO A 86 11.70 -10.45 -9.31
CA PRO A 86 11.87 -10.61 -7.86
C PRO A 86 11.57 -9.33 -7.04
N TRP A 87 11.00 -8.31 -7.67
CA TRP A 87 10.78 -7.01 -7.07
C TRP A 87 9.54 -6.96 -6.19
N PHE A 88 9.72 -6.45 -4.98
CA PHE A 88 8.67 -6.25 -4.00
C PHE A 88 8.77 -4.87 -3.34
N TRP A 89 7.65 -4.42 -2.79
CA TRP A 89 7.58 -3.27 -1.91
C TRP A 89 7.46 -3.71 -0.46
N LYS A 90 8.22 -3.07 0.43
CA LYS A 90 8.04 -3.18 1.88
C LYS A 90 6.94 -2.20 2.29
N CYS A 91 5.87 -2.74 2.87
CA CYS A 91 4.67 -2.01 3.25
C CYS A 91 4.53 -2.02 4.77
N SER A 92 4.34 -0.86 5.37
CA SER A 92 4.17 -0.70 6.82
C SER A 92 2.93 0.14 7.14
N VAL A 93 2.39 0.04 8.35
CA VAL A 93 1.28 0.90 8.78
C VAL A 93 1.68 2.36 8.69
N SER A 94 0.85 3.17 8.02
CA SER A 94 1.03 4.61 7.95
C SER A 94 0.85 5.23 9.32
N ARG A 95 1.87 5.96 9.78
CA ARG A 95 1.80 6.80 11.00
C ARG A 95 1.33 8.22 10.71
N VAL A 96 1.04 8.53 9.45
CA VAL A 96 0.52 9.83 9.01
C VAL A 96 -0.99 9.73 8.82
N ALA A 97 -1.72 10.71 9.34
CA ALA A 97 -3.16 10.79 9.16
C ALA A 97 -3.51 10.89 7.67
N LYS A 98 -4.57 10.20 7.25
CA LYS A 98 -5.10 10.30 5.89
C LYS A 98 -5.54 11.76 5.64
N PRO A 99 -5.04 12.44 4.60
CA PRO A 99 -5.41 13.83 4.34
C PRO A 99 -6.92 13.96 4.07
N THR A 100 -7.58 14.94 4.68
CA THR A 100 -8.94 15.34 4.33
C THR A 100 -8.98 15.84 2.89
N ARG A 101 -10.04 15.48 2.14
CA ARG A 101 -10.29 16.08 0.83
C ARG A 101 -10.80 17.51 1.05
N TYR A 102 -10.27 18.46 0.27
CA TYR A 102 -10.96 19.71 -0.02
C TYR A 102 -11.82 19.50 -1.28
#